data_AF-A0A4R4S2F7-F1
#
_entry.id   AF-A0A4R4S2F7-F1
#
_cell.length_a   1.000
_cell.length_b   1.000
_cell.length_c   1.000
_cell.angle_alpha   90.00
_cell.angle_beta   90.00
_cell.angle_gamma   90.00
#
_symmetry.space_group_name_H-M   'P 1'
#
loop_
_entity.id
_entity.type
_entity.pdbx_description
1 polymer ?
#
loop_
_entity_poly.entity_id
_entity_poly.type
_entity_poly.pdbx_seq_one_letter_code
_entity_poly.pdbx_strand_id
1 'polypeptide(L)'
;MGGRPPTRRRPQLKPVRERNPVAVAIVSLALVTTACLLAFNAKDLPVIGGGTRYTADFSEAAGLRPGNEVRVAGVKVGEVTGVRLDGAKVTVAFRVRDTWVGDASTVTIAIKTLLGDKFLAVDPLGAHEQKPGRRIPLDRTTSPYDVTEAFQDLAGTTGRIDSATLAASLDAISTTFSRTAPSVREALDGVSALSKTIASRDAELARLLANTRQVSGTMADQSANVEALLRDGNLLLAEIRRRREAIHALLTGTRELSRQIVGLVDDNQKQLDPTLRALGRVTGLLKKNQDNLDRALKTAGPYTRLLGNTLGNGRWMDGYLCGLVPKEYLPEGSRPPKEGCMPRKGGQ
;
A
#
# COMPACT_ATOMS: atom_id res chain seq x y z
N MET A 1 -77.12 -28.43 -28.26
CA MET A 1 -76.09 -27.40 -27.98
C MET A 1 -74.89 -28.09 -27.36
N GLY A 2 -73.84 -28.39 -28.13
CA GLY A 2 -72.62 -29.06 -27.63
C GLY A 2 -71.40 -28.23 -27.99
N GLY A 3 -70.97 -27.35 -27.07
CA GLY A 3 -69.77 -26.52 -27.25
C GLY A 3 -68.50 -27.35 -27.04
N ARG A 4 -67.64 -27.42 -28.06
CA ARG A 4 -66.28 -27.99 -27.95
C ARG A 4 -65.43 -27.12 -27.01
N PRO A 5 -64.62 -27.71 -26.11
CA PRO A 5 -63.69 -26.94 -25.28
C PRO A 5 -62.47 -26.48 -26.11
N PRO A 6 -61.85 -25.33 -25.77
CA PRO A 6 -60.70 -24.81 -26.49
C PRO A 6 -59.45 -25.66 -26.24
N THR A 7 -58.80 -26.12 -27.30
CA THR A 7 -57.51 -26.80 -27.26
C THR A 7 -56.42 -25.82 -26.81
N ARG A 8 -55.85 -26.02 -25.62
CA ARG A 8 -54.65 -25.31 -25.13
C ARG A 8 -53.48 -25.55 -26.10
N ARG A 9 -53.05 -24.50 -26.83
CA ARG A 9 -51.80 -24.52 -27.60
C ARG A 9 -50.63 -24.73 -26.66
N ARG A 10 -49.89 -25.83 -26.82
CA ARG A 10 -48.59 -26.03 -26.16
C ARG A 10 -47.59 -25.03 -26.73
N PRO A 11 -46.78 -24.35 -25.89
CA PRO A 11 -45.75 -23.45 -26.40
C PRO A 11 -44.74 -24.25 -27.22
N GLN A 12 -44.60 -23.90 -28.50
CA GLN A 12 -43.57 -24.48 -29.36
C GLN A 12 -42.22 -23.90 -28.94
N LEU A 13 -41.39 -24.74 -28.31
CA LEU A 13 -40.03 -24.38 -27.96
C LEU A 13 -39.20 -24.35 -29.24
N LYS A 14 -38.84 -23.13 -29.70
CA LYS A 14 -37.94 -22.97 -30.86
C LYS A 14 -36.59 -23.66 -30.61
N PRO A 15 -36.05 -24.40 -31.59
CA PRO A 15 -34.74 -25.06 -31.49
C PRO A 15 -33.63 -24.05 -31.13
N VAL A 16 -32.66 -24.48 -30.31
CA VAL A 16 -31.56 -23.64 -29.84
C VAL A 16 -30.76 -23.03 -31.00
N ARG A 17 -30.72 -23.70 -32.15
CA ARG A 17 -30.03 -23.29 -33.37
C ARG A 17 -30.64 -22.07 -34.07
N GLU A 18 -31.89 -21.74 -33.77
CA GLU A 18 -32.60 -20.56 -34.31
C GLU A 18 -32.57 -19.36 -33.36
N ARG A 19 -32.01 -19.52 -32.15
CA ARG A 19 -31.90 -18.45 -31.16
C ARG A 19 -30.60 -17.68 -31.35
N ASN A 20 -30.63 -16.38 -31.06
CA ASN A 20 -29.45 -15.52 -31.13
C ASN A 20 -28.31 -16.13 -30.28
N PRO A 21 -27.14 -16.47 -30.89
CA PRO A 21 -26.05 -17.15 -30.19
C PRO A 21 -25.51 -16.34 -29.00
N VAL A 22 -25.55 -15.01 -29.07
CA VAL A 22 -25.12 -14.12 -27.97
C VAL A 22 -26.07 -14.23 -26.79
N ALA A 23 -27.38 -14.29 -27.02
CA ALA A 23 -28.37 -14.44 -25.96
C ALA A 23 -28.25 -15.81 -25.29
N VAL A 24 -27.99 -16.87 -26.07
CA VAL A 24 -27.76 -18.22 -25.53
C VAL A 24 -26.49 -18.24 -24.66
N ALA A 25 -25.41 -17.59 -25.10
CA ALA A 25 -24.16 -17.51 -24.35
C ALA A 25 -24.28 -16.73 -23.02
N ILE A 26 -25.02 -15.61 -23.01
CA ILE A 26 -25.26 -14.84 -21.78
C ILE A 26 -26.10 -15.66 -20.78
N VAL A 27 -27.16 -16.31 -21.27
CA VAL A 27 -28.03 -17.12 -20.41
C VAL A 27 -27.28 -18.33 -19.86
N SER A 28 -26.49 -19.02 -20.67
CA SER A 28 -25.69 -20.17 -20.20
C SER A 28 -24.61 -19.74 -19.21
N LEU A 29 -23.92 -18.62 -19.46
CA LEU A 29 -22.96 -18.06 -18.52
C LEU A 29 -23.63 -17.71 -17.19
N ALA A 30 -24.76 -17.00 -17.21
CA ALA A 30 -25.52 -16.68 -16.01
C ALA A 30 -25.93 -17.94 -15.25
N LEU A 31 -26.43 -18.97 -15.94
CA LEU A 31 -26.83 -20.24 -15.33
C LEU A 31 -25.64 -20.97 -14.68
N VAL A 32 -24.48 -20.99 -15.34
CA VAL A 32 -23.25 -21.57 -14.80
C VAL A 32 -22.76 -20.78 -13.59
N THR A 33 -22.75 -19.44 -13.65
CA THR A 33 -22.36 -18.59 -12.53
C THR A 33 -23.30 -18.78 -11.34
N THR A 34 -24.62 -18.81 -11.56
CA THR A 34 -25.59 -19.08 -10.51
C THR A 34 -25.43 -20.49 -9.94
N ALA A 35 -25.23 -21.51 -10.76
CA ALA A 35 -24.97 -22.88 -10.29
C ALA A 35 -23.68 -22.95 -9.45
N CYS A 36 -22.63 -22.25 -9.87
CA CYS A 36 -21.36 -22.18 -9.15
C CYS A 36 -21.52 -21.47 -7.80
N LEU A 37 -22.21 -20.32 -7.76
CA LEU A 37 -22.53 -19.61 -6.52
C LEU A 37 -23.38 -20.47 -5.56
N LEU A 38 -24.36 -21.19 -6.08
CA LEU A 38 -25.18 -22.12 -5.28
C LEU A 38 -24.35 -23.29 -4.74
N ALA A 39 -23.42 -23.83 -5.54
CA ALA A 39 -22.52 -24.90 -5.10
C ALA A 39 -21.57 -24.44 -3.99
N PHE A 40 -21.00 -23.25 -4.10
CA PHE A 40 -20.13 -22.68 -3.05
C PHE A 40 -20.90 -22.33 -1.77
N ASN A 41 -22.16 -21.91 -1.86
CA ASN A 41 -23.02 -21.58 -0.73
C ASN A 41 -23.96 -22.73 -0.31
N ALA A 42 -23.69 -23.96 -0.76
CA ALA A 42 -24.53 -25.13 -0.48
C ALA A 42 -24.76 -25.40 1.02
N LYS A 43 -23.79 -25.02 1.87
CA LYS A 43 -23.88 -25.19 3.33
C LYS A 43 -24.84 -24.20 4.01
N ASP A 44 -25.11 -23.05 3.39
CA ASP A 44 -25.98 -22.00 3.91
C ASP A 44 -27.40 -22.02 3.31
N LEU A 45 -27.63 -22.87 2.30
CA LEU A 45 -28.93 -23.04 1.66
C LEU A 45 -29.92 -23.72 2.63
N PRO A 46 -31.14 -23.16 2.83
CA PRO A 46 -32.12 -23.66 3.80
C PRO A 46 -32.65 -25.08 3.53
N VAL A 47 -32.45 -25.60 2.32
CA VAL A 47 -32.92 -26.94 1.89
C VAL A 47 -31.85 -28.02 2.00
N ILE A 48 -30.56 -27.66 1.97
CA ILE A 48 -29.42 -28.62 1.94
C ILE A 48 -28.56 -28.51 3.21
N GLY A 49 -28.48 -27.34 3.82
CA GLY A 49 -27.77 -27.07 5.06
C GLY A 49 -28.53 -27.50 6.31
N GLY A 50 -29.00 -28.75 6.34
CA GLY A 50 -29.87 -29.33 7.38
C GLY A 50 -29.43 -29.02 8.82
N GLY A 51 -30.37 -29.13 9.76
CA GLY A 51 -30.12 -28.91 11.18
C GLY A 51 -30.85 -27.69 11.75
N THR A 52 -31.19 -27.82 13.02
CA THR A 52 -31.95 -26.84 13.79
C THR A 52 -31.02 -25.73 14.27
N ARG A 53 -31.45 -24.48 14.12
CA ARG A 53 -30.71 -23.30 14.54
C ARG A 53 -31.16 -22.88 15.94
N TYR A 54 -30.20 -22.67 16.82
CA TYR A 54 -30.40 -22.19 18.17
C TYR A 54 -29.57 -20.93 18.42
N THR A 55 -29.95 -20.20 19.48
CA THR A 55 -29.23 -19.00 19.92
C THR A 55 -29.04 -19.03 21.42
N ALA A 56 -27.85 -18.65 21.89
CA ALA A 56 -27.50 -18.57 23.31
C ALA A 56 -26.84 -17.21 23.60
N ASP A 57 -27.14 -16.63 24.76
CA ASP A 57 -26.55 -15.38 25.23
C ASP A 57 -25.41 -15.65 26.19
N PHE A 58 -24.23 -15.11 25.93
CA PHE A 58 -23.05 -15.18 26.79
C PHE A 58 -22.69 -13.79 27.33
N SER A 59 -21.96 -13.74 28.44
CA SER A 59 -21.35 -12.50 28.93
C SER A 59 -20.31 -11.95 27.94
N GLU A 60 -19.61 -12.85 27.24
CA GLU A 60 -18.57 -12.51 26.27
C GLU A 60 -18.38 -13.62 25.22
N ALA A 61 -17.67 -13.31 24.14
CA ALA A 61 -17.41 -14.27 23.07
C ALA A 61 -16.21 -15.19 23.36
N ALA A 62 -15.28 -14.77 24.25
CA ALA A 62 -14.05 -15.50 24.60
C ALA A 62 -13.27 -16.08 23.40
N GLY A 63 -13.26 -15.38 22.25
CA GLY A 63 -12.57 -15.80 21.03
C GLY A 63 -13.35 -16.77 20.12
N LEU A 64 -14.61 -17.08 20.43
CA LEU A 64 -15.50 -17.91 19.60
C LEU A 64 -15.79 -17.23 18.26
N ARG A 65 -15.75 -18.01 17.17
CA ARG A 65 -15.92 -17.55 15.78
C ARG A 65 -16.91 -18.44 15.00
N PRO A 66 -17.55 -17.89 13.95
CA PRO A 66 -18.28 -18.73 12.98
C PRO A 66 -17.38 -19.85 12.43
N GLY A 67 -17.94 -21.04 12.29
CA GLY A 67 -17.23 -22.27 11.91
C GLY A 67 -16.63 -23.06 13.08
N ASN A 68 -16.61 -22.52 14.30
CA ASN A 68 -16.24 -23.31 15.47
C ASN A 68 -17.24 -24.45 15.71
N GLU A 69 -16.74 -25.58 16.20
CA GLU A 69 -17.54 -26.79 16.36
C GLU A 69 -18.58 -26.61 17.47
N VAL A 70 -19.74 -27.24 17.27
CA VAL A 70 -20.75 -27.42 18.33
C VAL A 70 -20.78 -28.89 18.69
N ARG A 71 -20.69 -29.16 19.99
CA ARG A 71 -20.72 -30.51 20.54
C ARG A 71 -21.88 -30.66 21.51
N VAL A 72 -22.70 -31.67 21.33
CA VAL A 72 -23.75 -32.05 22.29
C VAL A 72 -23.27 -33.28 23.03
N ALA A 73 -23.22 -33.22 24.37
CA ALA A 73 -22.68 -34.29 25.21
C ALA A 73 -21.30 -34.82 24.74
N GLY A 74 -20.44 -33.91 24.24
CA GLY A 74 -19.10 -34.22 23.76
C GLY A 74 -18.98 -34.66 22.29
N VAL A 75 -20.10 -34.95 21.61
CA VAL A 75 -20.10 -35.38 20.19
C VAL A 75 -20.29 -34.19 19.26
N LYS A 76 -19.45 -34.07 18.23
CA LYS A 76 -19.57 -33.02 17.21
C LYS A 76 -20.82 -33.25 16.35
N VAL A 77 -21.75 -32.30 16.43
CA VAL A 77 -23.08 -32.38 15.79
C VAL A 77 -23.41 -31.13 14.99
N GLY A 78 -22.53 -30.13 14.99
CA GLY A 78 -22.86 -28.84 14.43
C GLY A 78 -21.71 -27.85 14.40
N GLU A 79 -22.08 -26.60 14.13
CA GLU A 79 -21.15 -25.48 14.03
C GLU A 79 -21.79 -24.16 14.46
N VAL A 80 -20.95 -23.25 14.95
CA VAL A 80 -21.30 -21.87 15.21
C VAL A 80 -21.48 -21.17 13.87
N THR A 81 -22.60 -20.50 13.71
CA THR A 81 -22.98 -19.82 12.46
C THR A 81 -22.85 -18.30 12.54
N GLY A 82 -22.75 -17.74 13.76
CA GLY A 82 -22.65 -16.31 13.97
C GLY A 82 -22.39 -15.97 15.42
N VAL A 83 -21.62 -14.91 15.64
CA VAL A 83 -21.37 -14.31 16.96
C VAL A 83 -21.63 -12.82 16.79
N ARG A 84 -22.53 -12.26 17.60
CA ARG A 84 -22.92 -10.84 17.51
C ARG A 84 -23.03 -10.24 18.90
N LEU A 85 -22.64 -8.97 19.02
CA LEU A 85 -22.89 -8.18 20.23
C LEU A 85 -24.35 -7.72 20.24
N ASP A 86 -25.03 -7.89 21.37
CA ASP A 86 -26.43 -7.51 21.61
C ASP A 86 -26.50 -6.74 22.93
N GLY A 87 -26.19 -5.44 22.89
CA GLY A 87 -26.05 -4.61 24.09
C GLY A 87 -24.82 -5.00 24.92
N ALA A 88 -25.02 -5.35 26.19
CA ALA A 88 -23.96 -5.75 27.12
C ALA A 88 -23.68 -7.27 27.15
N LYS A 89 -24.18 -8.01 26.16
CA LYS A 89 -24.05 -9.47 26.05
C LYS A 89 -23.72 -9.87 24.62
N VAL A 90 -23.23 -11.09 24.45
CA VAL A 90 -22.90 -11.68 23.15
C VAL A 90 -23.91 -12.77 22.81
N THR A 91 -24.64 -12.60 21.71
CA THR A 91 -25.52 -13.63 21.18
C THR A 91 -24.77 -14.51 20.19
N VAL A 92 -24.67 -15.80 20.50
CA VAL A 92 -24.08 -16.84 19.67
C VAL A 92 -25.18 -17.62 18.97
N ALA A 93 -25.16 -17.64 17.64
CA ALA A 93 -26.06 -18.44 16.82
C ALA A 93 -25.33 -19.71 16.35
N PHE A 94 -25.93 -20.87 16.58
CA PHE A 94 -25.32 -22.15 16.23
C PHE A 94 -26.35 -23.09 15.61
N ARG A 95 -25.87 -24.05 14.82
CA ARG A 95 -26.70 -25.02 14.12
C ARG A 95 -26.30 -26.42 14.56
N VAL A 96 -27.29 -27.26 14.81
CA VAL A 96 -27.15 -28.64 15.30
C VAL A 96 -27.89 -29.60 14.38
N ARG A 97 -27.30 -30.74 14.04
CA ARG A 97 -27.87 -31.78 13.17
C ARG A 97 -28.04 -33.08 13.93
N ASP A 98 -29.11 -33.80 13.62
CA ASP A 98 -29.34 -35.20 14.00
C ASP A 98 -29.15 -35.50 15.50
N THR A 99 -29.47 -34.52 16.36
CA THR A 99 -29.42 -34.69 17.82
C THR A 99 -30.43 -33.80 18.51
N TRP A 100 -30.83 -34.22 19.70
CA TRP A 100 -31.82 -33.55 20.53
C TRP A 100 -31.15 -32.52 21.44
N VAL A 101 -31.79 -31.36 21.58
CA VAL A 101 -31.39 -30.29 22.50
C VAL A 101 -32.59 -30.01 23.40
N GLY A 102 -32.41 -30.15 24.71
CA GLY A 102 -33.49 -29.98 25.68
C GLY A 102 -33.74 -28.52 26.07
N ASP A 103 -34.94 -28.24 26.56
CA ASP A 103 -35.40 -26.90 26.94
C ASP A 103 -34.70 -26.33 28.18
N ALA A 104 -34.05 -27.18 28.98
CA ALA A 104 -33.23 -26.83 30.14
C ALA A 104 -31.72 -26.86 29.83
N SER A 105 -31.30 -27.04 28.56
CA SER A 105 -29.89 -27.19 28.18
C SER A 105 -29.01 -26.05 28.68
N THR A 106 -27.78 -26.40 29.05
CA THR A 106 -26.71 -25.43 29.34
C THR A 106 -25.72 -25.40 28.19
N VAL A 107 -25.10 -24.24 27.97
CA VAL A 107 -24.15 -24.04 26.87
C VAL A 107 -22.87 -23.39 27.38
N THR A 108 -21.75 -24.05 27.16
CA THR A 108 -20.44 -23.60 27.63
C THR A 108 -19.51 -23.37 26.45
N ILE A 109 -18.81 -22.24 26.43
CA ILE A 109 -17.67 -22.06 25.52
C ILE A 109 -16.48 -22.77 26.16
N ALA A 110 -15.94 -23.78 25.49
CA ALA A 110 -14.88 -24.63 26.01
C ALA A 110 -13.61 -24.57 25.13
N ILE A 111 -12.46 -24.88 25.72
CA ILE A 111 -11.17 -24.88 25.04
C ILE A 111 -10.99 -26.21 24.31
N LYS A 112 -10.76 -26.15 22.98
CA LYS A 112 -10.48 -27.29 22.11
C LYS A 112 -8.99 -27.63 22.08
N THR A 113 -8.11 -26.64 22.01
CA THR A 113 -6.66 -26.83 21.83
C THR A 113 -5.85 -25.99 22.81
N LEU A 114 -4.61 -26.41 23.09
CA LEU A 114 -3.67 -25.67 23.93
C LEU A 114 -3.31 -24.28 23.36
N LEU A 115 -3.49 -24.07 22.05
CA LEU A 115 -3.29 -22.79 21.38
C LEU A 115 -4.52 -21.87 21.47
N GLY A 116 -5.57 -22.29 22.19
CA GLY A 116 -6.71 -21.44 22.51
C GLY A 116 -7.89 -21.52 21.54
N ASP A 117 -7.94 -22.50 20.62
CA ASP A 117 -9.15 -22.73 19.82
C ASP A 117 -10.33 -23.05 20.73
N LYS A 118 -11.51 -22.53 20.41
CA LYS A 118 -12.73 -22.72 21.18
C LYS A 118 -13.74 -23.57 20.44
N PHE A 119 -14.63 -24.21 21.20
CA PHE A 119 -15.82 -24.87 20.68
C PHE A 119 -17.00 -24.63 21.61
N LEU A 120 -18.21 -24.81 21.09
CA LEU A 120 -19.44 -24.68 21.87
C LEU A 120 -19.86 -26.06 22.40
N ALA A 121 -19.87 -26.25 23.71
CA ALA A 121 -20.37 -27.44 24.37
C ALA A 121 -21.82 -27.22 24.79
N VAL A 122 -22.71 -28.14 24.46
CA VAL A 122 -24.12 -28.13 24.83
C VAL A 122 -24.39 -29.37 25.67
N ASP A 123 -24.91 -29.17 26.88
CA ASP A 123 -25.42 -30.25 27.71
C ASP A 123 -26.94 -30.33 27.52
N PRO A 124 -27.48 -31.39 26.88
CA PRO A 124 -28.89 -31.47 26.51
C PRO A 124 -29.76 -31.81 27.73
N LEU A 125 -29.93 -30.87 28.64
CA LEU A 125 -30.80 -31.01 29.81
C LEU A 125 -32.24 -30.61 29.50
N GLY A 126 -33.20 -31.15 30.24
CA GLY A 126 -34.61 -30.78 30.15
C GLY A 126 -35.51 -31.98 29.82
N ALA A 127 -36.81 -31.75 29.84
CA ALA A 127 -37.82 -32.77 29.51
C ALA A 127 -38.47 -32.54 28.15
N HIS A 128 -38.35 -31.32 27.60
CA HIS A 128 -38.93 -30.94 26.33
C HIS A 128 -37.85 -30.47 25.37
N GLU A 129 -38.17 -30.41 24.08
CA GLU A 129 -37.25 -29.90 23.07
C GLU A 129 -37.10 -28.38 23.17
N GLN A 130 -35.87 -27.88 23.04
CA GLN A 130 -35.59 -26.46 22.96
C GLN A 130 -36.27 -25.86 21.73
N LYS A 131 -37.03 -24.79 21.92
CA LYS A 131 -37.65 -24.08 20.80
C LYS A 131 -36.60 -23.26 20.04
N PRO A 132 -36.44 -23.42 18.70
CA PRO A 132 -35.43 -22.70 17.92
C PRO A 132 -35.50 -21.17 18.02
N GLY A 133 -36.71 -20.63 18.19
CA GLY A 133 -36.93 -19.19 18.36
C GLY A 133 -36.73 -18.67 19.78
N ARG A 134 -36.51 -19.56 20.77
CA ARG A 134 -36.27 -19.17 22.16
C ARG A 134 -34.77 -19.20 22.42
N ARG A 135 -34.25 -18.08 22.90
CA ARG A 135 -32.83 -17.94 23.25
C ARG A 135 -32.51 -18.69 24.55
N ILE A 136 -31.36 -19.35 24.59
CA ILE A 136 -30.80 -19.89 25.82
C ILE A 136 -30.23 -18.70 26.61
N PRO A 137 -30.77 -18.41 27.81
CA PRO A 137 -30.44 -17.21 28.57
C PRO A 137 -29.10 -17.35 29.32
N LEU A 138 -28.58 -16.20 29.78
CA LEU A 138 -27.24 -16.05 30.35
C LEU A 138 -26.99 -16.89 31.62
N ASP A 139 -28.04 -17.15 32.41
CA ASP A 139 -28.03 -18.02 33.59
C ASP A 139 -27.77 -19.50 33.26
N ARG A 140 -27.89 -19.89 31.99
CA ARG A 140 -27.62 -21.24 31.49
C ARG A 140 -26.48 -21.28 30.49
N THR A 141 -25.64 -20.25 30.49
CA THR A 141 -24.45 -20.19 29.66
C THR A 141 -23.22 -19.86 30.46
N THR A 142 -22.10 -20.45 30.08
CA THR A 142 -20.82 -20.22 30.75
C THR A 142 -19.75 -19.86 29.73
N SER A 143 -19.20 -18.66 29.85
CA SER A 143 -17.96 -18.27 29.17
C SER A 143 -16.76 -18.89 29.91
N PRO A 144 -15.65 -19.23 29.25
CA PRO A 144 -14.48 -19.74 29.95
C PRO A 144 -13.95 -18.66 30.89
N TYR A 145 -13.61 -19.03 32.13
CA TYR A 145 -12.90 -18.13 33.03
C TYR A 145 -11.62 -17.64 32.38
N ASP A 146 -11.44 -16.32 32.30
CA ASP A 146 -10.17 -15.74 31.92
C ASP A 146 -9.18 -15.97 33.08
N VAL A 147 -8.07 -16.67 32.77
CA VAL A 147 -6.98 -16.89 33.72
C VAL A 147 -6.45 -15.54 34.23
N THR A 148 -6.52 -14.49 33.41
CA THR A 148 -6.18 -13.13 33.79
C THR A 148 -7.10 -12.57 34.88
N GLU A 149 -8.41 -12.82 34.80
CA GLU A 149 -9.37 -12.39 35.83
C GLU A 149 -9.16 -13.18 37.13
N ALA A 150 -8.89 -14.48 37.05
CA ALA A 150 -8.54 -15.28 38.24
C ALA A 150 -7.25 -14.78 38.95
N PHE A 151 -6.24 -14.35 38.20
CA PHE A 151 -5.04 -13.74 38.78
C PHE A 151 -5.29 -12.34 39.35
N GLN A 152 -6.18 -11.55 38.74
CA GLN A 152 -6.57 -10.23 39.24
C GLN A 152 -7.41 -10.34 40.52
N ASP A 153 -8.35 -11.28 40.58
CA ASP A 153 -9.18 -11.54 41.76
C ASP A 153 -8.35 -12.12 42.92
N LEU A 154 -7.40 -13.02 42.63
CA LEU A 154 -6.46 -13.50 43.64
C LEU A 154 -5.59 -12.36 44.19
N ALA A 155 -5.09 -11.49 43.32
CA ALA A 155 -4.31 -10.32 43.74
C ALA A 155 -5.15 -9.32 44.57
N GLY A 156 -6.42 -9.09 44.19
CA GLY A 156 -7.34 -8.21 44.91
C GLY A 156 -7.82 -8.78 46.25
N THR A 157 -7.96 -10.10 46.36
CA THR A 157 -8.42 -10.77 47.58
C THR A 157 -7.30 -10.92 48.61
N THR A 158 -6.06 -11.15 48.17
CA THR A 158 -4.89 -11.30 49.06
C THR A 158 -4.49 -9.97 49.72
N GLY A 159 -4.88 -8.83 49.15
CA GLY A 159 -4.63 -7.50 49.74
C GLY A 159 -5.55 -7.11 50.90
N ARG A 160 -6.56 -7.91 51.26
CA ARG A 160 -7.56 -7.58 52.30
C ARG A 160 -7.66 -8.58 53.46
N ILE A 161 -6.83 -9.62 53.49
CA ILE A 161 -6.83 -10.56 54.61
C ILE A 161 -5.75 -10.11 55.58
N ASP A 162 -6.15 -9.37 56.61
CA ASP A 162 -5.30 -9.07 57.75
C ASP A 162 -5.14 -10.36 58.57
N SER A 163 -4.02 -11.03 58.34
CA SER A 163 -3.64 -12.29 58.97
C SER A 163 -3.57 -12.17 60.50
N ALA A 164 -3.29 -10.99 61.05
CA ALA A 164 -3.30 -10.72 62.49
C ALA A 164 -4.72 -10.65 63.04
N THR A 165 -5.63 -9.97 62.34
CA THR A 165 -7.07 -9.92 62.71
C THR A 165 -7.74 -11.29 62.57
N LEU A 166 -7.36 -12.08 61.56
CA LEU A 166 -7.84 -13.46 61.40
C LEU A 166 -7.34 -14.37 62.52
N ALA A 167 -6.05 -14.29 62.87
CA ALA A 167 -5.47 -15.06 63.97
C ALA A 167 -6.12 -14.69 65.32
N ALA A 168 -6.34 -13.40 65.60
CA ALA A 168 -7.02 -12.94 66.81
C ALA A 168 -8.48 -13.42 66.89
N SER A 169 -9.19 -13.44 65.76
CA SER A 169 -10.58 -13.93 65.70
C SER A 169 -10.66 -15.44 65.94
N LEU A 170 -9.75 -16.21 65.35
CA LEU A 170 -9.66 -17.67 65.56
C LEU A 170 -9.22 -18.02 66.99
N ASP A 171 -8.33 -17.23 67.59
CA ASP A 171 -7.91 -17.39 68.98
C ASP A 171 -9.06 -17.10 69.96
N ALA A 172 -9.87 -16.07 69.69
CA ALA A 172 -11.08 -15.77 70.45
C ALA A 172 -12.14 -16.88 70.35
N ILE A 173 -12.32 -17.45 69.16
CA ILE A 173 -13.21 -18.61 68.95
C ILE A 173 -12.67 -19.84 69.68
N SER A 174 -11.37 -20.16 69.54
CA SER A 174 -10.73 -21.27 70.26
C SER A 174 -10.89 -21.16 71.77
N THR A 175 -10.65 -19.96 72.32
CA THR A 175 -10.79 -19.68 73.74
C THR A 175 -12.24 -19.83 74.22
N THR A 176 -13.22 -19.42 73.41
CA THR A 176 -14.65 -19.53 73.71
C THR A 176 -15.13 -20.98 73.72
N PHE A 177 -14.63 -21.81 72.79
CA PHE A 177 -14.98 -23.22 72.68
C PHE A 177 -14.08 -24.16 73.50
N SER A 178 -13.13 -23.62 74.28
CA SER A 178 -12.21 -24.36 75.15
C SER A 178 -12.90 -25.24 76.20
N ARG A 179 -14.22 -25.09 76.45
CA ARG A 179 -15.03 -25.94 77.33
C ARG A 179 -15.82 -27.05 76.63
N THR A 180 -15.64 -27.23 75.31
CA THR A 180 -16.31 -28.27 74.50
C THR A 180 -15.46 -29.55 74.41
N ALA A 181 -15.99 -30.62 73.81
CA ALA A 181 -15.37 -31.95 73.73
C ALA A 181 -13.90 -31.92 73.20
N PRO A 182 -13.02 -32.84 73.68
CA PRO A 182 -11.57 -32.80 73.42
C PRO A 182 -11.16 -32.74 71.94
N SER A 183 -11.91 -33.40 71.05
CA SER A 183 -11.63 -33.45 69.61
C SER A 183 -11.85 -32.11 68.88
N VAL A 184 -12.76 -31.27 69.38
CA VAL A 184 -12.99 -29.93 68.83
C VAL A 184 -11.86 -28.99 69.24
N ARG A 185 -11.28 -29.20 70.43
CA ARG A 185 -10.15 -28.43 70.94
C ARG A 185 -8.88 -28.65 70.12
N GLU A 186 -8.54 -29.91 69.83
CA GLU A 186 -7.36 -30.23 69.00
C GLU A 186 -7.44 -29.65 67.59
N ALA A 187 -8.63 -29.66 66.96
CA ALA A 187 -8.83 -29.05 65.65
C ALA A 187 -8.64 -27.53 65.68
N LEU A 188 -9.17 -26.86 66.72
CA LEU A 188 -9.02 -25.40 66.90
C LEU A 188 -7.59 -25.00 67.23
N ASP A 189 -6.88 -25.80 68.04
CA ASP A 189 -5.46 -25.60 68.34
C ASP A 189 -4.60 -25.79 67.08
N GLY A 190 -4.91 -26.78 66.24
CA GLY A 190 -4.25 -27.00 64.96
C GLY A 190 -4.43 -25.81 64.00
N VAL A 191 -5.64 -25.26 63.88
CA VAL A 191 -5.92 -24.07 63.06
C VAL A 191 -5.23 -22.83 63.60
N SER A 192 -5.20 -22.65 64.93
CA SER A 192 -4.47 -21.54 65.58
C SER A 192 -2.95 -21.66 65.35
N ALA A 193 -2.39 -22.87 65.46
CA ALA A 193 -0.97 -23.14 65.21
C ALA A 193 -0.56 -22.91 63.75
N LEU A 194 -1.40 -23.33 62.80
CA LEU A 194 -1.19 -23.06 61.37
C LEU A 194 -1.26 -21.55 61.09
N SER A 195 -2.26 -20.86 61.63
CA SER A 195 -2.41 -19.41 61.48
C SER A 195 -1.21 -18.66 62.05
N LYS A 196 -0.70 -19.07 63.22
CA LYS A 196 0.56 -18.53 63.80
C LYS A 196 1.77 -18.81 62.93
N THR A 197 1.85 -19.98 62.31
CA THR A 197 2.94 -20.34 61.39
C THR A 197 2.91 -19.46 60.14
N ILE A 198 1.74 -19.23 59.56
CA ILE A 198 1.56 -18.35 58.41
C ILE A 198 1.92 -16.90 58.78
N ALA A 199 1.42 -16.39 59.92
CA ALA A 199 1.76 -15.07 60.42
C ALA A 199 3.26 -14.90 60.70
N SER A 200 3.95 -15.96 61.13
CA SER A 200 5.40 -15.94 61.34
C SER A 200 6.20 -15.83 60.03
N ARG A 201 5.59 -16.20 58.90
CA ARG A 201 6.17 -16.19 57.55
C ARG A 201 5.66 -15.04 56.67
N ASP A 202 4.82 -14.16 57.23
CA ASP A 202 4.17 -13.08 56.51
C ASP A 202 5.18 -12.16 55.78
N ALA A 203 6.30 -11.84 56.44
CA ALA A 203 7.38 -11.05 55.84
C ALA A 203 8.08 -11.74 54.65
N GLU A 204 8.24 -13.06 54.68
CA GLU A 204 8.84 -13.82 53.57
C GLU A 204 7.87 -13.92 52.38
N LEU A 205 6.58 -14.14 52.65
CA LEU A 205 5.53 -14.14 51.63
C LEU A 205 5.35 -12.75 50.99
N ALA A 206 5.38 -11.69 51.79
CA ALA A 206 5.33 -10.31 51.31
C ALA A 206 6.51 -9.99 50.39
N ARG A 207 7.72 -10.46 50.73
CA ARG A 207 8.92 -10.32 49.87
C ARG A 207 8.80 -11.11 48.57
N LEU A 208 8.33 -12.35 48.61
CA LEU A 208 8.12 -13.15 47.40
C LEU A 208 7.11 -12.48 46.46
N LEU A 209 5.96 -12.04 46.98
CA LEU A 209 4.94 -11.32 46.22
C LEU A 209 5.46 -9.99 45.67
N ALA A 210 6.26 -9.25 46.44
CA ALA A 210 6.89 -8.01 45.99
C ALA A 210 7.88 -8.26 44.84
N ASN A 211 8.72 -9.30 44.96
CA ASN A 211 9.66 -9.70 43.91
C ASN A 211 8.92 -10.13 42.64
N THR A 212 7.85 -10.92 42.75
CA THR A 212 7.03 -11.32 41.59
C THR A 212 6.38 -10.11 40.92
N ARG A 213 5.88 -9.14 41.69
CA ARG A 213 5.37 -7.87 41.15
C ARG A 213 6.46 -7.07 40.43
N GLN A 214 7.66 -7.02 40.99
CA GLN A 214 8.79 -6.33 40.37
C GLN A 214 9.17 -6.98 39.02
N VAL A 215 9.29 -8.31 38.96
CA VAL A 215 9.59 -9.01 37.70
C VAL A 215 8.49 -8.80 36.66
N SER A 216 7.22 -8.91 37.08
CA SER A 216 6.07 -8.69 36.19
C SER A 216 6.03 -7.25 35.67
N GLY A 217 6.35 -6.27 36.52
CA GLY A 217 6.51 -4.87 36.13
C GLY A 217 7.62 -4.67 35.12
N THR A 218 8.80 -5.27 35.35
CA THR A 218 9.92 -5.20 34.39
C THR A 218 9.57 -5.82 33.03
N MET A 219 8.80 -6.92 33.00
CA MET A 219 8.32 -7.49 31.72
C MET A 219 7.28 -6.61 31.01
N ALA A 220 6.41 -5.94 31.77
CA ALA A 220 5.47 -4.96 31.22
C ALA A 220 6.19 -3.74 30.63
N ASP A 221 7.18 -3.20 31.33
CA ASP A 221 8.03 -2.10 30.85
C ASP A 221 8.81 -2.51 29.59
N GLN A 222 9.34 -3.73 29.55
CA GLN A 222 10.01 -4.26 28.37
C GLN A 222 9.07 -4.36 27.17
N SER A 223 7.80 -4.69 27.39
CA SER A 223 6.78 -4.77 26.33
C SER A 223 6.48 -3.37 25.75
N ALA A 224 6.40 -2.34 26.60
CA ALA A 224 6.28 -0.95 26.15
C ALA A 224 7.49 -0.48 25.34
N ASN A 225 8.71 -0.91 25.72
CA ASN A 225 9.93 -0.63 24.96
C ASN A 225 9.94 -1.32 23.58
N VAL A 226 9.45 -2.56 23.48
CA VAL A 226 9.30 -3.26 22.19
C VAL A 226 8.27 -2.56 21.31
N GLU A 227 7.16 -2.11 21.88
CA GLU A 227 6.15 -1.34 21.14
C GLU A 227 6.69 0.00 20.64
N ALA A 228 7.50 0.69 21.45
CA ALA A 228 8.20 1.91 21.06
C ALA A 228 9.19 1.65 19.91
N LEU A 229 10.02 0.60 20.00
CA LEU A 229 10.93 0.18 18.93
C LEU A 229 10.20 -0.12 17.62
N LEU A 230 9.02 -0.76 17.67
CA LEU A 230 8.21 -1.03 16.49
C LEU A 230 7.61 0.26 15.88
N ARG A 231 7.16 1.19 16.73
CA ARG A 231 6.71 2.52 16.28
C ARG A 231 7.84 3.30 15.61
N ASP A 232 9.01 3.34 16.23
CA ASP A 232 10.19 4.04 15.72
C ASP A 232 10.70 3.38 14.43
N GLY A 233 10.65 2.05 14.34
CA GLY A 233 10.95 1.30 13.12
C GLY A 233 10.05 1.69 11.95
N ASN A 234 8.75 1.91 12.20
CA ASN A 234 7.82 2.38 11.17
C ASN A 234 8.15 3.81 10.70
N LEU A 235 8.57 4.70 11.61
CA LEU A 235 9.03 6.05 11.26
C LEU A 235 10.30 6.01 10.40
N LEU A 236 11.27 5.16 10.77
CA LEU A 236 12.50 4.98 10.00
C LEU A 236 12.20 4.44 8.59
N LEU A 237 11.32 3.44 8.47
CA LEU A 237 10.90 2.89 7.17
C LEU A 237 10.14 3.92 6.31
N ALA A 238 9.36 4.82 6.93
CA ALA A 238 8.72 5.93 6.24
C ALA A 238 9.77 6.92 5.69
N GLU A 239 10.76 7.30 6.50
CA GLU A 239 11.84 8.20 6.08
C GLU A 239 12.72 7.58 4.97
N ILE A 240 13.03 6.29 5.06
CA ILE A 240 13.76 5.56 4.00
C ILE A 240 12.98 5.58 2.68
N ARG A 241 11.66 5.32 2.72
CA ARG A 241 10.81 5.40 1.52
C ARG A 241 10.82 6.80 0.93
N ARG A 242 10.69 7.83 1.77
CA ARG A 242 10.71 9.24 1.34
C ARG A 242 12.03 9.62 0.69
N ARG A 243 13.16 9.21 1.26
CA ARG A 243 14.49 9.39 0.65
C ARG A 243 14.64 8.66 -0.67
N ARG A 244 14.11 7.43 -0.78
CA ARG A 244 14.12 6.67 -2.03
C ARG A 244 13.36 7.39 -3.14
N GLU A 245 12.18 7.94 -2.83
CA GLU A 245 11.38 8.73 -3.76
C GLU A 245 12.09 10.01 -4.18
N ALA A 246 12.70 10.73 -3.23
CA ALA A 246 13.48 11.93 -3.52
C ALA A 246 14.69 11.64 -4.44
N ILE A 247 15.43 10.56 -4.19
CA ILE A 247 16.53 10.11 -5.04
C ILE A 247 16.01 9.73 -6.44
N HIS A 248 14.88 9.04 -6.51
CA HIS A 248 14.28 8.66 -7.79
C HIS A 248 13.85 9.89 -8.60
N ALA A 249 13.25 10.89 -7.95
CA ALA A 249 12.88 12.17 -8.57
C ALA A 249 14.12 12.93 -9.04
N LEU A 250 15.19 12.99 -8.25
CA LEU A 250 16.48 13.59 -8.61
C LEU A 250 17.07 12.91 -9.85
N LEU A 251 17.18 11.58 -9.86
CA LEU A 251 17.74 10.83 -10.99
C LEU A 251 16.90 11.00 -12.26
N THR A 252 15.57 11.06 -12.13
CA THR A 252 14.66 11.29 -13.26
C THR A 252 14.79 12.72 -13.78
N GLY A 253 14.85 13.71 -12.89
CA GLY A 253 15.07 15.11 -13.23
C GLY A 253 16.41 15.33 -13.92
N THR A 254 17.49 14.69 -13.46
CA THR A 254 18.81 14.75 -14.11
C THR A 254 18.76 14.16 -15.52
N ARG A 255 18.08 13.02 -15.72
CA ARG A 255 17.91 12.44 -17.06
C ARG A 255 17.10 13.34 -18.00
N GLU A 256 16.06 14.00 -17.48
CA GLU A 256 15.28 14.98 -18.24
C GLU A 256 16.14 16.18 -18.64
N LEU A 257 16.87 16.74 -17.68
CA LEU A 257 17.79 17.85 -17.93
C LEU A 257 18.85 17.47 -18.96
N SER A 258 19.46 16.29 -18.88
CA SER A 258 20.41 15.82 -19.88
C SER A 258 19.78 15.72 -21.27
N ARG A 259 18.53 15.23 -21.38
CA ARG A 259 17.80 15.20 -22.65
C ARG A 259 17.52 16.60 -23.20
N GLN A 260 17.16 17.54 -22.34
CA GLN A 260 16.96 18.94 -22.75
C GLN A 260 18.25 19.61 -23.19
N ILE A 261 19.38 19.38 -22.50
CA ILE A 261 20.68 19.92 -22.90
C ILE A 261 21.11 19.34 -24.25
N VAL A 262 20.97 18.03 -24.45
CA VAL A 262 21.28 17.39 -25.75
C VAL A 262 20.39 17.96 -26.86
N GLY A 263 19.08 18.10 -26.60
CA GLY A 263 18.15 18.73 -27.54
C GLY A 263 18.53 20.16 -27.89
N LEU A 264 18.91 20.97 -26.90
CA LEU A 264 19.37 22.34 -27.09
C LEU A 264 20.64 22.39 -27.95
N VAL A 265 21.62 21.52 -27.68
CA VAL A 265 22.86 21.43 -28.47
C VAL A 265 22.56 21.02 -29.91
N ASP A 266 21.71 20.01 -30.12
CA ASP A 266 21.29 19.56 -31.45
C ASP A 266 20.59 20.67 -32.24
N ASP A 267 19.69 21.40 -31.59
CA ASP A 267 18.96 22.49 -32.23
C ASP A 267 19.87 23.68 -32.56
N ASN A 268 20.81 24.01 -31.67
CA ASN A 268 21.85 24.99 -31.97
C ASN A 268 22.74 24.52 -33.12
N GLN A 269 23.13 23.25 -33.15
CA GLN A 269 23.93 22.70 -34.24
C GLN A 269 23.19 22.79 -35.58
N LYS A 270 21.89 22.47 -35.63
CA LYS A 270 21.04 22.64 -36.83
C LYS A 270 20.95 24.10 -37.30
N GLN A 271 20.99 25.08 -36.40
CA GLN A 271 20.96 26.50 -36.73
C GLN A 271 22.33 27.07 -37.13
N LEU A 272 23.40 26.61 -36.47
CA LEU A 272 24.76 27.11 -36.65
C LEU A 272 25.44 26.47 -37.87
N ASP A 273 25.16 25.21 -38.18
CA ASP A 273 25.79 24.50 -39.30
C ASP A 273 25.53 25.14 -40.68
N PRO A 274 24.31 25.60 -41.03
CA PRO A 274 24.06 26.38 -42.26
C PRO A 274 24.84 27.70 -42.29
N THR A 275 24.96 28.36 -41.15
CA THR A 275 25.66 29.65 -41.00
C THR A 275 27.16 29.47 -41.20
N LEU A 276 27.75 28.43 -40.59
CA LEU A 276 29.16 28.07 -40.77
C LEU A 276 29.45 27.62 -42.20
N ARG A 277 28.54 26.86 -42.83
CA ARG A 277 28.64 26.52 -44.26
C ARG A 277 28.55 27.74 -45.16
N ALA A 278 27.69 28.72 -44.85
CA ALA A 278 27.62 29.98 -45.57
C ALA A 278 28.91 30.79 -45.43
N LEU A 279 29.46 30.90 -44.21
CA LEU A 279 30.73 31.56 -43.94
C LEU A 279 31.90 30.88 -44.68
N GLY A 280 31.92 29.55 -44.70
CA GLY A 280 32.89 28.74 -45.44
C GLY A 280 32.81 28.95 -46.96
N ARG A 281 31.59 29.10 -47.51
CA ARG A 281 31.40 29.45 -48.93
C ARG A 281 31.95 30.83 -49.25
N VAL A 282 31.67 31.83 -48.41
CA VAL A 282 32.17 33.20 -48.61
C VAL A 282 33.69 33.24 -48.52
N THR A 283 34.27 32.70 -47.46
CA THR A 283 35.74 32.62 -47.31
C THR A 283 36.40 31.81 -48.42
N GLY A 284 35.78 30.71 -48.86
CA GLY A 284 36.25 29.93 -50.01
C GLY A 284 36.19 30.69 -51.34
N LEU A 285 35.13 31.48 -51.57
CA LEU A 285 35.02 32.36 -52.74
C LEU A 285 36.06 33.48 -52.71
N LEU A 286 36.29 34.09 -51.55
CA LEU A 286 37.32 35.11 -51.34
C LEU A 286 38.71 34.54 -51.60
N LYS A 287 39.02 33.35 -51.08
CA LYS A 287 40.31 32.68 -51.31
C LYS A 287 40.51 32.30 -52.78
N LYS A 288 39.49 31.75 -53.44
CA LYS A 288 39.55 31.42 -54.88
C LYS A 288 39.75 32.65 -55.77
N ASN A 289 39.21 33.80 -55.35
CA ASN A 289 39.38 35.07 -56.07
C ASN A 289 40.48 35.94 -55.47
N GLN A 290 41.32 35.43 -54.58
CA GLN A 290 42.36 36.22 -53.91
C GLN A 290 43.33 36.83 -54.92
N ASP A 291 43.74 36.08 -55.94
CA ASP A 291 44.63 36.60 -56.99
C ASP A 291 43.94 37.63 -57.89
N ASN A 292 42.61 37.54 -58.05
CA ASN A 292 41.81 38.53 -58.78
C ASN A 292 41.64 39.80 -57.96
N LEU A 293 41.40 39.68 -56.65
CA LEU A 293 41.33 40.79 -55.70
C LEU A 293 42.69 41.48 -55.56
N ASP A 294 43.78 40.73 -55.43
CA ASP A 294 45.14 41.27 -55.35
C ASP A 294 45.52 41.96 -56.66
N ARG A 295 45.18 41.39 -57.81
CA ARG A 295 45.33 42.08 -59.10
C ARG A 295 44.45 43.32 -59.18
N ALA A 296 43.17 43.25 -58.82
CA ALA A 296 42.28 44.42 -58.85
C ALA A 296 42.79 45.55 -57.95
N LEU A 297 43.26 45.24 -56.74
CA LEU A 297 43.87 46.20 -55.81
C LEU A 297 45.19 46.76 -56.36
N LYS A 298 46.07 45.91 -56.92
CA LYS A 298 47.31 46.35 -57.58
C LYS A 298 47.06 47.21 -58.81
N THR A 299 45.96 46.96 -59.54
CA THR A 299 45.59 47.71 -60.76
C THR A 299 44.78 48.97 -60.45
N ALA A 300 44.10 49.01 -59.30
CA ALA A 300 43.34 50.17 -58.84
C ALA A 300 44.23 51.38 -58.64
N GLY A 301 45.46 51.22 -58.13
CA GLY A 301 46.44 52.30 -57.99
C GLY A 301 46.84 52.95 -59.33
N PRO A 302 47.34 52.18 -60.32
CA PRO A 302 47.62 52.68 -61.66
C PRO A 302 46.38 53.26 -62.38
N TYR A 303 45.21 52.65 -62.21
CA TYR A 303 43.97 53.12 -62.83
C TYR A 303 43.50 54.47 -62.26
N THR A 304 43.48 54.62 -60.93
CA THR A 304 43.18 55.89 -60.27
C THR A 304 44.21 56.96 -60.63
N ARG A 305 45.48 56.59 -60.81
CA ARG A 305 46.52 57.49 -61.30
C ARG A 305 46.36 57.87 -62.77
N LEU A 306 45.92 56.94 -63.63
CA LEU A 306 45.64 57.22 -65.05
C LEU A 306 44.46 58.19 -65.18
N LEU A 307 43.36 57.94 -64.46
CA LEU A 307 42.21 58.83 -64.35
C LEU A 307 42.61 60.20 -63.78
N GLY A 308 43.41 60.21 -62.72
CA GLY A 308 43.93 61.45 -62.13
C GLY A 308 44.78 62.25 -63.09
N ASN A 309 45.61 61.60 -63.90
CA ASN A 309 46.44 62.27 -64.92
C ASN A 309 45.61 62.76 -66.12
N THR A 310 44.56 62.04 -66.53
CA THR A 310 43.69 62.48 -67.63
C THR A 310 42.76 63.62 -67.23
N LEU A 311 42.38 63.70 -65.95
CA LEU A 311 41.58 64.80 -65.41
C LEU A 311 42.44 65.92 -64.79
N GLY A 312 43.74 65.68 -64.61
CA GLY A 312 44.68 66.60 -63.95
C GLY A 312 45.26 67.70 -64.84
N ASN A 313 45.12 67.57 -66.17
CA ASN A 313 45.66 68.55 -67.14
C ASN A 313 44.70 69.72 -67.44
N GLY A 314 43.61 69.89 -66.67
CA GLY A 314 42.65 70.99 -66.85
C GLY A 314 41.39 70.60 -67.62
N ARG A 315 40.79 71.54 -68.38
CA ARG A 315 39.48 71.35 -69.07
C ARG A 315 39.58 70.69 -70.45
N TRP A 316 40.73 70.14 -70.83
CA TRP A 316 40.95 69.47 -72.12
C TRP A 316 41.67 68.14 -71.93
N MET A 317 41.59 67.29 -72.95
CA MET A 317 42.23 65.97 -72.99
C MET A 317 43.33 65.96 -74.05
N ASP A 318 44.54 65.55 -73.68
CA ASP A 318 45.66 65.41 -74.60
C ASP A 318 45.56 64.07 -75.34
N GLY A 319 45.42 64.11 -76.67
CA GLY A 319 45.39 62.94 -77.54
C GLY A 319 46.40 63.08 -78.68
N TYR A 320 47.21 62.05 -78.93
CA TYR A 320 48.18 62.01 -80.03
C TYR A 320 47.79 60.94 -81.05
N LEU A 321 47.47 61.38 -82.28
CA LEU A 321 47.20 60.50 -83.42
C LEU A 321 48.39 60.49 -84.37
N CYS A 322 49.15 59.41 -84.30
CA CYS A 322 50.37 59.23 -85.07
C CYS A 322 50.06 58.82 -86.52
N GLY A 323 50.74 59.44 -87.50
CA GLY A 323 50.60 59.11 -88.93
C GLY A 323 49.48 59.83 -89.67
N LEU A 324 48.86 60.85 -89.06
CA LEU A 324 47.75 61.60 -89.66
C LEU A 324 48.16 62.52 -90.82
N VAL A 325 49.44 62.94 -90.87
CA VAL A 325 49.96 63.81 -91.93
C VAL A 325 50.77 62.96 -92.93
N PRO A 326 50.35 62.87 -94.20
CA PRO A 326 51.09 62.17 -95.24
C PRO A 326 52.48 62.76 -95.42
N LYS A 327 53.47 61.92 -95.74
CA LYS A 327 54.89 62.31 -95.77
C LYS A 327 55.18 63.41 -96.79
N GLU A 328 54.33 63.56 -97.80
CA GLU A 328 54.47 64.54 -98.88
C GLU A 328 54.33 65.99 -98.38
N TYR A 329 53.70 66.20 -97.22
CA TYR A 329 53.51 67.52 -96.62
C TYR A 329 54.57 67.87 -95.57
N LEU A 330 55.62 67.04 -95.40
CA LEU A 330 56.67 67.27 -94.43
C LEU A 330 57.84 68.07 -95.05
N PRO A 331 58.33 69.16 -94.42
CA PRO A 331 59.47 69.94 -94.92
C PRO A 331 60.73 69.09 -95.08
N GLU A 332 61.52 69.35 -96.13
CA GLU A 332 62.78 68.62 -96.39
C GLU A 332 63.73 68.70 -95.19
N GLY A 333 64.14 67.53 -94.67
CA GLY A 333 65.02 67.38 -93.51
C GLY A 333 64.34 66.84 -92.24
N SER A 334 63.02 66.73 -92.21
CA SER A 334 62.30 66.11 -91.10
C SER A 334 62.37 64.57 -91.15
N ARG A 335 62.84 63.95 -90.05
CA ARG A 335 62.91 62.48 -89.90
C ARG A 335 61.80 62.01 -88.97
N PRO A 336 60.95 61.03 -89.35
CA PRO A 336 59.98 60.47 -88.42
C PRO A 336 60.69 59.80 -87.23
N PRO A 337 60.09 59.79 -86.02
CA PRO A 337 60.69 59.19 -84.83
C PRO A 337 61.04 57.72 -85.05
N LYS A 338 62.25 57.29 -84.64
CA LYS A 338 62.73 55.91 -84.86
C LYS A 338 61.99 54.84 -84.03
N GLU A 339 61.33 55.20 -82.94
CA GLU A 339 60.68 54.27 -82.01
C GLU A 339 59.15 54.15 -82.19
N GLY A 340 58.61 54.66 -83.29
CA GLY A 340 57.17 54.61 -83.55
C GLY A 340 56.34 55.49 -82.61
N CYS A 341 55.03 55.24 -82.59
CA CYS A 341 54.00 56.13 -82.03
C CYS A 341 53.88 56.09 -80.50
N MET A 342 54.98 55.95 -79.77
CA MET A 342 54.96 56.06 -78.32
C MET A 342 55.21 57.52 -77.89
N PRO A 343 54.32 58.11 -77.06
CA PRO A 343 54.61 59.40 -76.45
C PRO A 343 55.86 59.26 -75.57
N ARG A 344 56.77 60.23 -75.68
CA ARG A 344 57.98 60.29 -74.87
C ARG A 344 57.56 60.32 -73.40
N LYS A 345 58.04 59.35 -72.60
CA LYS A 345 57.76 59.30 -71.15
C LYS A 345 58.14 60.65 -70.54
N GLY A 346 57.14 61.42 -70.10
CA GLY A 346 57.35 62.74 -69.52
C GLY A 346 58.21 62.65 -68.26
N GLY A 347 59.26 63.47 -68.19
CA GLY A 347 60.20 63.52 -67.07
C GLY A 347 61.63 63.88 -67.44
N GLN A 348 61.84 64.90 -68.27
CA GLN A 348 62.96 65.85 -68.15
C GLN A 348 62.40 67.24 -68.46
#